data_AF-A7IAC6-F1
#
_entry.id   AF-A7IAC6-F1
#
_cell.length_a   1.000
_cell.length_b   1.000
_cell.length_c   1.000
_cell.angle_alpha   90.00
_cell.angle_beta   90.00
_cell.angle_gamma   90.00
#
_symmetry.space_group_name_H-M   'P 1'
#
loop_
_entity.id
_entity.type
_entity.pdbx_description
1 polymer ?
#
loop_
_entity_poly.entity_id
_entity_poly.type
_entity_poly.pdbx_seq_one_letter_code
_entity_poly.pdbx_strand_id
1 'polypeptide(L)'
;MDDTQAARDALCGATLSEKLASIGIDRGRMVEIRHLDAIGRDYGIAVYLFFEKDLATDRTLVQVEAEFCGVPEYERPYVRVDRFLSFTLENDPSFNRTLDEFPMMIEIVSLGEEPDPSSGRPVPVITGLMPFLDEFDVEEDPVRRSGQKLR
;
A
#
# COMPACT_ATOMS: atom_id res chain seq x y z
N MET A 1 7.60 -22.25 12.54
CA MET A 1 6.96 -20.92 12.61
C MET A 1 7.28 -20.23 11.31
N ASP A 2 6.31 -19.53 10.72
CA ASP A 2 6.57 -18.67 9.57
C ASP A 2 7.50 -17.53 10.05
N ASP A 3 8.66 -17.34 9.41
CA ASP A 3 9.66 -16.36 9.85
C ASP A 3 9.08 -14.94 9.86
N THR A 4 8.13 -14.67 8.97
CA THR A 4 7.43 -13.38 8.87
C THR A 4 6.47 -13.13 10.03
N GLN A 5 5.78 -14.17 10.52
CA GLN A 5 4.93 -14.10 11.69
C GLN A 5 5.76 -13.76 12.94
N ALA A 6 6.92 -14.40 13.10
CA ALA A 6 7.82 -14.14 14.22
C ALA A 6 8.36 -12.70 14.18
N ALA A 7 8.72 -12.20 13.00
CA ALA A 7 9.13 -10.82 12.80
C ALA A 7 8.02 -9.84 13.20
N ARG A 8 6.77 -10.11 12.81
CA ARG A 8 5.60 -9.28 13.18
C ARG A 8 5.31 -9.33 14.68
N ASP A 9 5.47 -10.49 15.30
CA ASP A 9 5.24 -10.66 16.73
C ASP A 9 6.30 -9.99 17.61
N ALA A 10 7.47 -9.69 17.05
CA ALA A 10 8.52 -8.91 17.71
C ALA A 10 8.25 -7.39 17.70
N LEU A 11 7.28 -6.91 16.91
CA LEU A 11 6.93 -5.48 16.88
C LEU A 11 6.26 -5.02 18.17
N CYS A 12 6.50 -3.76 18.53
CA CYS A 12 5.91 -3.14 19.72
C CYS A 12 4.42 -2.90 19.52
N GLY A 13 3.57 -3.54 20.33
CA GLY A 13 2.11 -3.35 20.31
C GLY A 13 1.36 -4.61 20.72
N ALA A 14 0.16 -4.44 21.27
CA ALA A 14 -0.72 -5.55 21.61
C ALA A 14 -1.62 -5.95 20.44
N THR A 15 -2.03 -4.97 19.62
CA THR A 15 -2.85 -5.19 18.43
C THR A 15 -2.02 -5.11 17.15
N LEU A 16 -2.54 -5.65 16.04
CA LEU A 16 -1.92 -5.47 14.72
C LEU A 16 -1.71 -3.99 14.39
N SER A 17 -2.73 -3.16 14.63
CA SER A 17 -2.65 -1.71 14.37
C SER A 17 -1.51 -1.06 15.16
N GLU A 18 -1.38 -1.36 16.45
CA GLU A 18 -0.29 -0.84 17.28
C GLU A 18 1.10 -1.32 16.81
N LYS A 19 1.21 -2.60 16.46
CA LYS A 19 2.44 -3.19 15.91
C LYS A 19 2.86 -2.48 14.62
N LEU A 20 1.93 -2.28 13.69
CA LEU A 20 2.18 -1.60 12.42
C LEU A 20 2.48 -0.10 12.62
N ALA A 21 1.79 0.55 13.55
CA ALA A 21 2.06 1.95 13.90
C ALA A 21 3.50 2.13 14.42
N SER A 22 4.04 1.15 15.15
CA SER A 22 5.42 1.18 15.66
C SER A 22 6.50 1.23 14.56
N ILE A 23 6.18 0.77 13.35
CA ILE A 23 7.04 0.84 12.16
C ILE A 23 6.59 1.91 11.16
N GLY A 24 5.68 2.79 11.58
CA GLY A 24 5.23 3.93 10.79
C GLY A 24 4.13 3.63 9.78
N ILE A 25 3.36 2.56 9.99
CA ILE A 25 2.16 2.23 9.21
C ILE A 25 0.93 2.50 10.06
N ASP A 26 0.21 3.57 9.74
CA ASP A 26 -1.01 3.97 10.44
C ASP A 26 -2.00 4.56 9.45
N ARG A 27 -3.29 4.52 9.78
CA ARG A 27 -4.36 5.06 8.94
C ARG A 27 -4.16 6.55 8.68
N GLY A 28 -4.36 6.97 7.44
CA GLY A 28 -4.16 8.33 6.92
C GLY A 28 -2.70 8.69 6.68
N ARG A 29 -1.74 7.77 6.92
CA ARG A 29 -0.32 8.04 6.69
C ARG A 29 0.04 7.80 5.23
N MET A 30 0.87 8.68 4.69
CA MET A 30 1.51 8.50 3.39
C MET A 30 2.77 7.64 3.54
N VAL A 31 2.86 6.54 2.79
CA VAL A 31 3.98 5.61 2.83
C VAL A 31 4.45 5.32 1.41
N GLU A 32 5.75 5.37 1.18
CA GLU A 32 6.32 5.07 -0.14
C GLU A 32 6.08 3.60 -0.53
N ILE A 33 5.73 3.35 -1.80
CA ILE A 33 5.27 2.04 -2.29
C ILE A 33 6.30 0.92 -2.13
N ARG A 34 7.60 1.18 -2.31
CA ARG A 34 8.67 0.17 -2.11
C ARG A 34 8.86 -0.15 -0.64
N HIS A 35 8.66 0.82 0.25
CA HIS A 35 8.62 0.56 1.69
C HIS A 35 7.41 -0.33 2.06
N LEU A 36 6.24 -0.10 1.46
CA LEU A 36 5.08 -0.97 1.65
C LEU A 36 5.31 -2.40 1.14
N ASP A 37 5.96 -2.55 -0.02
CA ASP A 37 6.36 -3.86 -0.54
C ASP A 37 7.29 -4.60 0.41
N ALA A 38 8.31 -3.91 0.93
CA ALA A 38 9.24 -4.46 1.90
C ALA A 38 8.51 -4.92 3.17
N ILE A 39 7.59 -4.10 3.70
CA ILE A 39 6.78 -4.47 4.86
C ILE A 39 5.91 -5.71 4.58
N GLY A 40 5.30 -5.79 3.40
CA GLY A 40 4.52 -6.95 2.98
C GLY A 40 5.33 -8.23 3.02
N ARG A 41 6.55 -8.19 2.46
CA ARG A 41 7.49 -9.33 2.47
C ARG A 41 8.01 -9.67 3.86
N ASP A 42 8.46 -8.68 4.62
CA ASP A 42 9.21 -8.89 5.85
C ASP A 42 8.31 -9.34 7.01
N TYR A 43 7.02 -8.92 7.00
CA TYR A 43 6.07 -9.20 8.08
C TYR A 43 4.89 -10.11 7.67
N GLY A 44 4.88 -10.59 6.43
CA GLY A 44 3.87 -11.52 5.92
C GLY A 44 2.49 -10.87 5.86
N ILE A 45 2.46 -9.65 5.30
CA ILE A 45 1.27 -8.80 5.22
C ILE A 45 0.85 -8.67 3.76
N ALA A 46 -0.43 -8.92 3.49
CA ALA A 46 -0.97 -8.67 2.16
C ALA A 46 -1.26 -7.17 2.00
N VAL A 47 -0.60 -6.52 1.06
CA VAL A 47 -0.79 -5.09 0.79
C VAL A 47 -1.52 -4.91 -0.53
N TYR A 48 -2.70 -4.29 -0.46
CA TYR A 48 -3.55 -4.01 -1.62
C TYR A 48 -3.56 -2.51 -1.91
N LEU A 49 -3.39 -2.16 -3.17
CA LEU A 49 -3.51 -0.81 -3.71
C LEU A 49 -4.87 -0.69 -4.38
N PHE A 50 -5.63 0.33 -4.00
CA PHE A 50 -6.88 0.69 -4.63
C PHE A 50 -6.67 1.92 -5.51
N PHE A 51 -7.33 1.92 -6.67
CA PHE A 51 -7.32 3.05 -7.61
C PHE A 51 -8.51 3.99 -7.42
N GLU A 52 -9.54 3.52 -6.72
CA GLU A 52 -10.76 4.29 -6.43
C GLU A 52 -10.92 4.48 -4.93
N LYS A 53 -11.08 5.74 -4.51
CA LYS A 53 -11.23 6.12 -3.11
C LYS A 53 -12.44 5.48 -2.45
N ASP A 54 -13.60 5.54 -3.09
CA ASP A 54 -14.86 5.01 -2.55
C ASP A 54 -14.78 3.51 -2.29
N LEU A 55 -14.04 2.77 -3.13
CA LEU A 55 -13.78 1.34 -2.91
C LEU A 55 -12.84 1.11 -1.72
N ALA A 56 -11.82 1.95 -1.57
CA ALA A 56 -10.83 1.81 -0.50
C ALA A 56 -11.39 2.17 0.88
N THR A 57 -12.31 3.14 0.97
CA THR A 57 -12.80 3.70 2.25
C THR A 57 -14.10 3.08 2.73
N ASP A 58 -15.02 2.75 1.82
CA ASP A 58 -16.40 2.46 2.18
C ASP A 58 -16.73 0.96 2.14
N ARG A 59 -15.83 0.14 1.59
CA ARG A 59 -16.00 -1.31 1.45
C ARG A 59 -14.86 -2.08 2.10
N THR A 60 -15.18 -3.30 2.53
CA THR A 60 -14.17 -4.27 2.98
C THR A 60 -13.50 -4.94 1.79
N LEU A 61 -12.26 -5.40 1.94
CA LEU A 61 -11.56 -6.11 0.87
C LEU A 61 -12.36 -7.32 0.38
N VAL A 62 -12.97 -8.09 1.29
CA VAL A 62 -13.81 -9.26 0.94
C VAL A 62 -14.99 -8.90 0.04
N GLN A 63 -15.67 -7.77 0.31
CA GLN A 63 -16.79 -7.33 -0.53
C GLN A 63 -16.31 -6.99 -1.95
N VAL A 64 -15.18 -6.30 -2.05
CA VAL A 64 -14.60 -5.92 -3.33
C VAL A 64 -14.08 -7.15 -4.08
N GLU A 65 -13.40 -8.08 -3.41
CA GLU A 65 -12.94 -9.32 -4.03
C GLU A 65 -14.09 -10.17 -4.57
N ALA A 66 -15.21 -10.25 -3.85
CA ALA A 66 -16.40 -10.96 -4.30
C ALA A 66 -17.03 -10.32 -5.55
N GLU A 67 -17.12 -8.99 -5.60
CA GLU A 67 -17.69 -8.23 -6.72
C GLU A 67 -16.84 -8.35 -7.98
N PHE A 68 -15.51 -8.33 -7.84
CA PHE A 68 -14.57 -8.33 -8.96
C PHE A 68 -13.95 -9.70 -9.23
N CYS A 69 -14.48 -10.79 -8.67
CA CYS A 69 -13.92 -12.14 -8.80
C CYS A 69 -13.79 -12.62 -10.25
N GLY A 70 -14.70 -12.19 -11.13
CA GLY A 70 -14.70 -12.51 -12.57
C GLY A 70 -13.89 -11.57 -13.45
N VAL A 71 -13.34 -10.49 -12.89
CA VAL A 71 -12.55 -9.50 -13.63
C VAL A 71 -11.08 -9.94 -13.62
N PRO A 72 -10.37 -9.89 -14.78
CA PRO A 72 -8.93 -10.15 -14.84
C PRO A 72 -8.16 -9.27 -13.86
N GLU A 73 -7.10 -9.79 -13.23
CA GLU A 73 -6.37 -9.11 -12.16
C GLU A 73 -6.00 -7.66 -12.49
N TYR A 74 -5.46 -7.42 -13.70
CA TYR A 74 -5.02 -6.10 -14.15
C TYR A 74 -6.15 -5.17 -14.62
N GLU A 75 -7.38 -5.66 -14.67
CA GLU A 75 -8.59 -4.87 -14.98
C GLU A 75 -9.39 -4.53 -13.71
N ARG A 76 -8.97 -5.04 -12.55
CA ARG A 76 -9.63 -4.74 -11.26
C ARG A 76 -9.27 -3.33 -10.80
N PRO A 77 -10.17 -2.66 -10.05
CA PRO A 77 -9.89 -1.34 -9.47
C PRO A 77 -8.98 -1.42 -8.23
N TYR A 78 -8.30 -2.55 -8.04
CA TYR A 78 -7.33 -2.80 -6.98
C TYR A 78 -6.33 -3.87 -7.44
N VAL A 79 -5.14 -3.88 -6.84
CA VAL A 79 -4.07 -4.84 -7.14
C VAL A 79 -3.17 -5.02 -5.92
N ARG A 80 -2.52 -6.17 -5.77
CA ARG A 80 -1.49 -6.31 -4.72
C ARG A 80 -0.24 -5.52 -5.08
N VAL A 81 0.43 -4.92 -4.08
CA VAL A 81 1.66 -4.14 -4.28
C VAL A 81 2.75 -4.94 -5.01
N ASP A 82 2.98 -6.18 -4.58
CA ASP A 82 4.00 -7.06 -5.16
C ASP A 82 3.75 -7.34 -6.64
N ARG A 83 2.48 -7.56 -7.00
CA ARG A 83 2.02 -7.75 -8.39
C ARG A 83 2.14 -6.49 -9.21
N PHE A 84 1.74 -5.35 -8.66
CA PHE A 84 1.85 -4.05 -9.31
C PHE A 84 3.29 -3.69 -9.64
N LEU A 85 4.21 -3.83 -8.68
CA LEU A 85 5.62 -3.53 -8.86
C LEU A 85 6.27 -4.48 -9.87
N SER A 86 5.99 -5.79 -9.75
CA SER A 86 6.52 -6.79 -10.69
C SER A 86 6.07 -6.50 -12.12
N PHE A 87 4.77 -6.28 -12.32
CA PHE A 87 4.21 -5.98 -13.64
C PHE A 87 4.79 -4.68 -14.23
N THR A 88 4.85 -3.61 -13.43
CA THR A 88 5.37 -2.32 -13.92
C THR A 88 6.85 -2.41 -14.28
N LEU A 89 7.66 -3.12 -13.47
CA LEU A 89 9.08 -3.31 -13.75
C LEU A 89 9.36 -4.20 -14.97
N GLU A 90 8.54 -5.22 -15.19
CA GLU A 90 8.64 -6.08 -16.38
C GLU A 90 8.34 -5.32 -17.68
N ASN A 91 7.41 -4.35 -17.63
CA ASN A 91 7.01 -3.55 -18.79
C ASN A 91 7.87 -2.29 -18.99
N ASP A 92 8.35 -1.69 -17.90
CA ASP A 92 9.20 -0.51 -17.91
C ASP A 92 10.37 -0.66 -16.91
N PRO A 93 11.54 -1.12 -17.38
CA PRO A 93 12.74 -1.21 -16.55
C PRO A 93 13.23 0.13 -15.99
N SER A 94 12.80 1.27 -16.56
CA SER A 94 13.16 2.60 -16.07
C SER A 94 12.33 3.05 -14.87
N PHE A 95 11.23 2.34 -14.56
CA PHE A 95 10.32 2.69 -13.48
C PHE A 95 10.99 2.84 -12.11
N ASN A 96 12.00 2.03 -11.80
CA ASN A 96 12.78 2.19 -10.56
C ASN A 96 13.47 3.56 -10.48
N ARG A 97 14.03 4.05 -11.58
CA ARG A 97 14.63 5.39 -11.63
C ARG A 97 13.55 6.45 -11.45
N THR A 98 12.40 6.27 -12.08
CA THR A 98 11.24 7.16 -11.89
C THR A 98 10.83 7.23 -10.42
N LEU A 99 10.81 6.11 -9.68
CA LEU A 99 10.52 6.10 -8.25
C LEU A 99 11.62 6.72 -7.37
N ASP A 100 12.86 6.77 -7.84
CA ASP A 100 13.94 7.49 -7.15
C ASP A 100 13.79 9.01 -7.30
N GLU A 101 13.33 9.47 -8.45
CA GLU A 101 13.09 10.90 -8.73
C GLU A 101 11.73 11.37 -8.18
N PHE A 102 10.70 10.53 -8.31
CA PHE A 102 9.32 10.79 -7.93
C PHE A 102 8.76 9.62 -7.10
N PRO A 103 9.03 9.60 -5.78
CA PRO A 103 8.53 8.55 -4.90
C PRO A 103 7.00 8.49 -4.93
N MET A 104 6.47 7.29 -5.16
CA MET A 104 5.04 7.05 -5.16
C MET A 104 4.54 6.83 -3.73
N MET A 105 3.81 7.82 -3.22
CA MET A 105 3.32 7.86 -1.84
C MET A 105 1.88 7.34 -1.78
N ILE A 106 1.66 6.27 -1.03
CA ILE A 106 0.37 5.60 -0.87
C ILE A 106 -0.28 6.02 0.45
N GLU A 107 -1.54 6.42 0.43
CA GLU A 107 -2.29 6.70 1.67
C GLU A 107 -2.77 5.38 2.27
N ILE A 108 -2.45 5.10 3.54
CA ILE A 108 -2.98 3.95 4.26
C ILE A 108 -4.44 4.22 4.65
N VAL A 109 -5.40 3.51 4.07
CA VAL A 109 -6.82 3.73 4.33
C VAL A 109 -7.36 2.81 5.41
N SER A 110 -6.91 1.56 5.45
CA SER A 110 -7.31 0.61 6.49
C SER A 110 -6.23 -0.43 6.78
N LEU A 111 -6.29 -0.95 8.02
CA LEU A 111 -5.47 -2.03 8.54
C LEU A 111 -6.43 -3.08 9.10
N GLY A 112 -6.24 -4.34 8.74
CA GLY A 112 -7.18 -5.39 9.12
C GLY A 112 -6.57 -6.78 9.06
N GLU A 113 -7.41 -7.78 9.24
CA GLU A 113 -7.07 -9.19 9.04
C GLU A 113 -8.16 -9.81 8.18
N GLU A 114 -7.76 -10.58 7.17
CA GLU A 114 -8.68 -11.28 6.27
C GLU A 114 -8.38 -12.78 6.26
N PRO A 115 -9.39 -13.64 6.07
CA PRO A 115 -9.16 -15.08 6.00
C PRO A 115 -8.39 -15.43 4.72
N ASP A 116 -7.23 -16.06 4.87
CA ASP A 116 -6.51 -16.63 3.73
C ASP A 116 -7.36 -17.72 3.06
N PRO A 117 -7.67 -17.61 1.75
CA PRO A 117 -8.52 -18.58 1.06
C PRO A 117 -7.98 -20.01 1.11
N SER A 118 -6.66 -20.15 1.23
CA SER A 118 -5.93 -21.43 1.20
C SER A 118 -5.96 -22.17 2.54
N SER A 119 -5.84 -21.43 3.64
CA SER A 119 -5.61 -21.98 4.99
C SER A 119 -6.70 -21.61 5.99
N GLY A 120 -7.58 -20.66 5.65
CA GLY A 120 -8.63 -20.12 6.52
C GLY A 120 -8.11 -19.35 7.73
N ARG A 121 -6.79 -19.11 7.81
CA ARG A 121 -6.17 -18.35 8.91
C ARG A 121 -6.26 -16.86 8.62
N PRO A 122 -6.41 -16.02 9.66
CA PRO A 122 -6.33 -14.58 9.48
C PRO A 122 -4.92 -14.21 9.01
N VAL A 123 -4.87 -13.48 7.90
CA VAL A 123 -3.67 -12.86 7.35
C VAL A 123 -3.84 -11.35 7.51
N PRO A 124 -2.84 -10.64 8.06
CA PRO A 124 -2.90 -9.20 8.16
C PRO A 124 -2.93 -8.56 6.76
N VAL A 125 -3.76 -7.53 6.64
CA VAL A 125 -3.98 -6.79 5.40
C VAL A 125 -3.76 -5.30 5.63
N ILE A 126 -3.07 -4.67 4.68
CA ILE A 126 -2.99 -3.22 4.54
C ILE A 126 -3.72 -2.84 3.25
N THR A 127 -4.65 -1.90 3.35
CA THR A 127 -5.29 -1.28 2.19
C THR A 127 -4.72 0.13 2.01
N GLY A 128 -4.06 0.34 0.88
CA GLY A 128 -3.54 1.62 0.44
C GLY A 128 -4.36 2.20 -0.69
N LEU A 129 -4.52 3.52 -0.72
CA LEU A 129 -5.07 4.27 -1.84
C LEU A 129 -3.92 4.86 -2.65
N MET A 130 -3.91 4.55 -3.93
CA MET A 130 -2.98 5.16 -4.87
C MET A 130 -3.29 6.66 -5.02
N PRO A 131 -2.27 7.52 -5.02
CA PRO A 131 -2.46 8.93 -5.37
C PRO A 131 -2.91 9.01 -6.84
N PHE A 132 -3.85 9.90 -7.14
CA PHE A 132 -4.24 10.11 -8.53
C PHE A 132 -3.07 10.74 -9.31
N LEU A 133 -2.96 10.43 -10.61
CA LEU A 133 -1.86 10.92 -11.46
C LEU A 133 -1.87 12.45 -11.64
N ASP A 134 -3.00 13.11 -11.44
CA ASP A 134 -3.15 14.57 -11.43
C ASP A 134 -2.69 15.23 -10.13
N GLU A 135 -2.47 14.46 -9.06
CA GLU A 135 -1.83 14.93 -7.82
C GLU A 135 -0.30 14.73 -7.84
N PHE A 136 0.23 13.93 -8.77
CA PHE A 136 1.65 13.96 -9.12
C PHE A 136 1.92 15.23 -9.91
N ASP A 137 2.11 16.34 -9.22
CA ASP A 137 2.49 17.60 -9.85
C ASP A 137 3.96 17.50 -10.33
N VAL A 138 4.17 16.88 -11.50
CA VAL A 138 5.49 16.69 -12.14
C VAL A 138 6.14 18.05 -12.49
N GLU A 139 5.38 19.14 -12.40
CA GLU A 139 5.80 20.51 -12.67
C GLU A 139 6.03 21.36 -11.40
N GLU A 140 5.82 20.85 -10.18
CA GLU A 140 6.14 21.60 -8.96
C GLU A 140 7.64 21.58 -8.63
N ASP A 141 8.33 22.60 -9.15
CA ASP A 141 9.72 22.95 -8.85
C ASP A 141 9.95 23.03 -7.32
N PRO A 142 10.87 22.24 -6.71
CA PRO A 142 11.06 22.14 -5.26
C PRO A 142 11.50 23.45 -4.57
N VAL A 143 11.75 24.52 -5.33
CA VAL A 143 12.21 25.83 -4.85
C VAL A 143 11.10 26.64 -4.17
N ARG A 144 9.81 26.30 -4.34
CA ARG A 144 8.71 27.13 -3.81
C ARG A 144 8.33 26.90 -2.34
N ARG A 145 8.97 25.97 -1.62
CA ARG A 145 8.74 25.82 -0.16
C ARG A 145 9.54 26.79 0.71
N SER A 146 10.50 27.53 0.15
CA SER A 146 11.22 28.61 0.85
C SER A 146 10.77 29.98 0.35
N GLY A 147 9.52 30.35 0.63
CA GLY A 147 8.95 31.58 0.10
C GLY A 147 7.80 32.21 0.87
N GLN A 148 7.53 31.81 2.13
CA GLN A 148 6.66 32.59 3.01
C GLN A 148 7.47 33.29 4.08
N LYS A 149 7.92 34.51 3.74
CA LYS A 149 7.94 35.70 4.60
C LYS A 149 8.60 36.84 3.83
N LEU A 150 7.80 37.76 3.28
CA LEU A 150 7.87 39.16 3.68
C LEU A 150 6.73 40.00 3.07
N ARG A 151 6.08 40.74 3.98
CA ARG A 151 5.15 41.86 3.82
C ARG A 151 3.68 41.52 3.62
#